data_AF-A0A2J0L6Q7-F1
#
_entry.id   AF-A0A2J0L6Q7-F1
#
_cell.length_a   1.000
_cell.length_b   1.000
_cell.length_c   1.000
_cell.angle_alpha   90.00
_cell.angle_beta   90.00
_cell.angle_gamma   90.00
#
_symmetry.space_group_name_H-M   'P 1'
#
loop_
_entity.id
_entity.type
_entity.pdbx_description
1 polymer ?
#
loop_
_entity_poly.entity_id
_entity_poly.type
_entity_poly.pdbx_seq_one_letter_code
_entity_poly.pdbx_strand_id
1 'polypeptide(L)'
;MTKITSTIWNIEPHTEEKHEILRKYLDAWLPIMTRWNGRVLYIDGFAGPGEYIGGKWRLVLFDIPEKNRLFRDILRGHLQTLKFLKLQYSVFISPHPFEKPILELISLYSAQPYVRVVTATNIDNETVIKRHFFKR
;
A
#
# COMPACT_ATOMS: atom_id res chain seq x y z
N MET A 1 -2.68 18.92 29.87
CA MET A 1 -2.90 17.81 28.91
C MET A 1 -1.85 17.92 27.82
N THR A 2 -0.82 17.08 27.88
CA THR A 2 0.24 17.01 26.86
C THR A 2 -0.36 16.49 25.55
N LYS A 3 -0.33 17.31 24.49
CA LYS A 3 -0.71 16.86 23.15
C LYS A 3 0.24 15.73 22.75
N ILE A 4 -0.30 14.59 22.36
CA ILE A 4 0.48 13.49 21.80
C ILE A 4 1.05 14.02 20.48
N THR A 5 2.32 14.39 20.46
CA THR A 5 3.02 14.79 19.25
C THR A 5 2.99 13.59 18.30
N SER A 6 2.51 13.76 17.07
CA SER A 6 2.49 12.70 16.07
C SER A 6 3.92 12.24 15.81
N THR A 7 4.27 11.03 16.22
CA THR A 7 5.60 10.42 16.11
C THR A 7 5.92 10.02 14.66
N ILE A 8 5.81 10.94 13.71
CA ILE A 8 6.13 10.68 12.30
C ILE A 8 7.57 11.16 12.07
N TRP A 9 8.48 10.24 11.76
CA TRP A 9 9.92 10.56 11.58
C TRP A 9 10.27 10.66 10.09
N ASN A 10 11.22 11.49 9.70
CA ASN A 10 11.77 11.38 8.33
C ASN A 10 12.48 10.04 8.19
N ILE A 11 12.24 9.32 7.10
CA ILE A 11 13.04 8.13 6.79
C ILE A 11 14.41 8.59 6.30
N GLU A 12 15.45 8.23 7.03
CA GLU A 12 16.82 8.45 6.56
C GLU A 12 17.16 7.39 5.49
N PRO A 13 17.94 7.72 4.43
CA PRO A 13 18.19 6.78 3.33
C PRO A 13 18.70 5.40 3.75
N HIS A 14 19.60 5.36 4.75
CA HIS A 14 20.13 4.11 5.29
C HIS A 14 19.09 3.30 6.08
N THR A 15 18.07 3.95 6.64
CA THR A 15 16.95 3.29 7.31
C THR A 15 16.04 2.63 6.27
N GLU A 16 15.76 3.30 5.15
CA GLU A 16 15.03 2.71 4.01
C GLU A 16 15.72 1.45 3.47
N GLU A 17 17.03 1.53 3.22
CA GLU A 17 17.82 0.39 2.76
C GLU A 17 17.79 -0.77 3.75
N LYS A 18 17.89 -0.48 5.06
CA LYS A 18 17.78 -1.49 6.12
C LYS A 18 16.41 -2.19 6.08
N HIS A 19 15.31 -1.42 5.95
CA HIS A 19 13.96 -1.97 5.82
C HIS A 19 13.82 -2.84 4.56
N GLU A 20 14.41 -2.43 3.44
CA GLU A 20 14.36 -3.22 2.20
C GLU A 20 15.13 -4.54 2.34
N ILE A 21 16.32 -4.52 2.94
CA ILE A 21 17.11 -5.72 3.22
C ILE A 21 16.36 -6.66 4.16
N LEU A 22 15.82 -6.13 5.26
CA LEU A 22 15.04 -6.92 6.22
C LEU A 22 13.81 -7.53 5.56
N ARG A 23 13.11 -6.78 4.70
CA ARG A 23 11.96 -7.30 3.95
C ARG A 23 12.36 -8.47 3.05
N LYS A 24 13.42 -8.32 2.24
CA LYS A 24 13.92 -9.39 1.35
C LYS A 24 14.32 -10.63 2.15
N TYR A 25 14.96 -10.43 3.30
CA TYR A 25 15.34 -11.51 4.20
C TYR A 25 14.09 -12.21 4.75
N LEU A 26 13.14 -11.48 5.33
CA LEU A 26 11.92 -12.04 5.90
C LEU A 26 11.06 -12.75 4.83
N ASP A 27 10.91 -12.18 3.64
CA ASP A 27 10.16 -12.80 2.53
C ASP A 27 10.75 -14.18 2.15
N ALA A 28 12.07 -14.33 2.20
CA ALA A 28 12.75 -15.60 1.90
C ALA A 28 12.69 -16.61 3.06
N TRP A 29 12.87 -16.13 4.30
CA TRP A 29 13.03 -17.00 5.48
C TRP A 29 11.70 -17.38 6.14
N LEU A 30 10.67 -16.52 6.07
CA LEU A 30 9.37 -16.80 6.71
C LEU A 30 8.74 -18.11 6.21
N PRO A 31 8.67 -18.41 4.89
CA PRO A 31 8.11 -19.69 4.42
C PRO A 31 8.85 -20.92 4.95
N ILE A 32 10.18 -20.81 5.14
CA ILE A 32 11.02 -21.88 5.68
C ILE A 32 10.75 -22.07 7.16
N MET A 33 10.69 -20.98 7.92
CA MET A 33 10.45 -21.02 9.37
C MET A 33 9.02 -21.48 9.71
N THR A 34 8.03 -21.09 8.90
CA THR A 34 6.63 -21.48 9.12
C THR A 34 6.32 -22.93 8.69
N ARG A 35 7.28 -23.65 8.11
CA ARG A 35 7.09 -25.02 7.59
C ARG A 35 6.69 -26.02 8.69
N TRP A 36 7.22 -25.86 9.90
CA TRP A 36 7.03 -26.79 11.02
C TRP A 36 6.05 -26.27 12.09
N ASN A 37 5.91 -24.95 12.21
CA ASN A 37 4.95 -24.30 13.10
C ASN A 37 4.27 -23.16 12.33
N GLY A 38 2.94 -23.21 12.21
CA GLY A 38 2.16 -22.20 11.49
C GLY A 38 2.10 -20.82 12.18
N ARG A 39 2.78 -20.65 13.32
CA ARG A 39 2.78 -19.41 14.10
C ARG A 39 4.20 -19.03 14.48
N VAL A 40 4.65 -17.88 13.95
CA VAL A 40 5.95 -17.28 14.26
C VAL A 40 5.69 -15.92 14.90
N LEU A 41 6.33 -15.65 16.03
CA LEU A 41 6.33 -14.33 16.68
C LEU A 41 7.65 -13.64 16.37
N TYR A 42 7.60 -12.56 15.60
CA TYR A 42 8.74 -11.72 15.30
C TYR A 42 8.71 -10.47 16.19
N ILE A 43 9.80 -10.24 16.92
CA ILE A 43 9.98 -9.06 17.77
C ILE A 43 11.25 -8.35 17.28
N ASP A 44 11.09 -7.15 16.74
CA ASP A 44 12.19 -6.29 16.33
C ASP A 44 12.37 -5.18 17.37
N GLY A 45 13.52 -5.21 18.08
CA GLY A 45 13.90 -4.19 19.05
C GLY A 45 14.36 -2.87 18.41
N PHE A 46 14.46 -2.81 17.08
CA PHE A 46 14.86 -1.65 16.31
C PHE A 46 13.81 -1.25 15.27
N ALA A 47 12.55 -1.65 15.47
CA ALA A 47 11.44 -1.09 14.72
C ALA A 47 11.29 0.36 15.17
N GLY A 48 11.69 1.32 14.33
CA GLY A 48 11.42 2.74 14.56
C GLY A 48 9.91 3.03 14.71
N PRO A 49 9.45 4.29 14.54
CA PRO A 49 8.07 4.69 14.85
C PRO A 49 6.96 3.98 14.05
N GLY A 50 7.30 3.11 13.09
CA GLY A 50 6.37 2.42 12.21
C GLY A 50 5.79 3.31 11.10
N GLU A 51 5.71 4.61 11.34
CA GLU A 51 5.26 5.63 10.39
C GLU A 51 6.37 6.63 10.09
N TYR A 52 6.76 6.71 8.82
CA TYR A 52 7.74 7.66 8.34
C TYR A 52 7.14 8.70 7.38
N ILE A 53 7.67 9.90 7.42
CA ILE A 53 7.42 10.98 6.46
C ILE A 53 8.07 10.56 5.14
N GLY A 54 7.33 10.65 4.03
CA GLY A 54 7.83 10.28 2.68
C GLY A 54 7.19 9.04 2.07
N GLY A 55 6.11 8.50 2.64
CA GLY A 55 5.35 7.41 2.05
C GLY A 55 4.91 7.73 0.61
N LYS A 56 5.23 6.85 -0.34
CA LYS A 56 4.78 6.98 -1.74
C LYS A 56 3.29 6.63 -1.82
N TRP A 57 2.53 7.45 -2.51
CA TRP A 57 1.13 7.20 -2.84
C TRP A 57 1.02 6.32 -4.07
N ARG A 58 0.10 5.37 -4.04
CA ARG A 58 -0.21 4.48 -5.16
C ARG A 58 -1.55 4.91 -5.69
N LEU A 59 -1.55 5.54 -6.85
CA LEU A 59 -2.77 5.81 -7.58
C LEU A 59 -3.04 4.66 -8.54
N VAL A 60 -4.27 4.17 -8.50
CA VAL A 60 -4.79 3.23 -9.49
C VAL A 60 -5.84 3.96 -10.29
N LEU A 61 -5.53 4.20 -11.56
CA LEU A 61 -6.45 4.76 -12.53
C LEU A 61 -6.95 3.64 -13.41
N PHE A 62 -8.24 3.57 -13.67
CA PHE A 62 -8.76 2.60 -14.62
C PHE A 62 -9.86 3.19 -15.50
N ASP A 63 -9.78 2.94 -16.80
CA ASP A 63 -10.81 3.29 -17.78
C ASP A 63 -11.34 2.02 -18.44
N ILE A 64 -12.30 1.37 -17.78
CA ILE A 64 -12.84 0.07 -18.20
C ILE A 64 -14.12 0.32 -19.00
N PRO A 65 -14.22 -0.15 -20.27
CA PRO A 65 -15.40 0.03 -21.09
C PRO A 65 -16.63 -0.70 -20.50
N GLU A 66 -17.84 -0.16 -20.73
CA GLU A 66 -19.11 -0.72 -20.22
C GLU A 66 -19.35 -2.19 -20.61
N LYS A 67 -18.78 -2.65 -21.73
CA LYS A 67 -18.81 -4.06 -22.14
C LYS A 67 -18.25 -5.00 -21.06
N ASN A 68 -17.37 -4.50 -20.19
CA ASN A 68 -16.71 -5.22 -19.11
C ASN A 68 -17.13 -4.71 -17.72
N ARG A 69 -18.37 -4.21 -17.59
CA ARG A 69 -18.89 -3.63 -16.33
C ARG A 69 -18.73 -4.55 -15.12
N LEU A 70 -18.89 -5.86 -15.29
CA LEU A 70 -18.68 -6.86 -14.23
C LEU A 70 -17.27 -6.76 -13.62
N PHE A 71 -16.25 -6.65 -14.47
CA PHE A 71 -14.86 -6.51 -14.02
C PHE A 71 -14.63 -5.18 -13.30
N ARG A 72 -15.24 -4.09 -13.79
CA ARG A 72 -15.19 -2.77 -13.12
C ARG A 72 -15.73 -2.84 -11.70
N ASP A 73 -16.87 -3.48 -11.51
CA ASP A 73 -17.51 -3.59 -10.20
C ASP A 73 -16.71 -4.49 -9.25
N ILE A 74 -16.11 -5.59 -9.75
CA ILE A 74 -15.20 -6.46 -8.99
C ILE A 74 -13.93 -5.71 -8.57
N LEU A 75 -13.25 -5.05 -9.50
CA LEU A 75 -12.04 -4.28 -9.22
C LEU A 75 -12.32 -3.19 -8.19
N ARG A 76 -13.45 -2.49 -8.32
CA ARG A 76 -13.90 -1.47 -7.37
C ARG A 76 -14.14 -2.06 -5.98
N GLY A 77 -14.81 -3.21 -5.89
CA GLY A 77 -15.03 -3.91 -4.63
C GLY A 77 -13.73 -4.35 -3.98
N HIS A 78 -12.78 -4.87 -4.76
CA HIS A 78 -11.48 -5.30 -4.28
C HIS A 78 -10.65 -4.12 -3.73
N LEU A 79 -10.61 -3.00 -4.45
CA LEU A 79 -9.93 -1.78 -4.00
C LEU A 79 -10.55 -1.21 -2.72
N GLN A 80 -11.88 -1.23 -2.59
CA GLN A 80 -12.57 -0.82 -1.36
C GLN A 80 -12.22 -1.72 -0.17
N THR A 81 -12.15 -3.04 -0.37
CA THR A 81 -11.74 -3.99 0.68
C THR A 81 -10.28 -3.79 1.10
N LEU A 82 -9.40 -3.44 0.16
CA LEU A 82 -8.00 -3.12 0.42
C LEU A 82 -7.77 -1.74 1.06
N LYS A 83 -8.85 -1.09 1.54
CA LYS A 83 -8.85 0.24 2.14
C LYS A 83 -8.30 1.33 1.21
N PHE A 84 -8.41 1.19 -0.11
CA PHE A 84 -8.10 2.29 -1.00
C PHE A 84 -9.15 3.39 -0.84
N LEU A 85 -8.69 4.63 -0.78
CA LEU A 85 -9.57 5.79 -0.79
C LEU A 85 -9.98 6.06 -2.24
N LYS A 86 -11.28 6.22 -2.45
CA LYS A 86 -11.82 6.64 -3.74
C LYS A 86 -11.62 8.15 -3.90
N LEU A 87 -10.77 8.58 -4.85
CA LEU A 87 -10.61 9.99 -5.21
C LEU A 87 -11.65 10.42 -6.25
N GLN A 88 -11.91 9.55 -7.23
CA GLN A 88 -12.87 9.76 -8.31
C GLN A 88 -13.53 8.43 -8.70
N TYR A 89 -14.44 8.43 -9.68
CA TYR A 89 -15.11 7.19 -10.11
C TYR A 89 -14.15 6.11 -10.65
N SER A 90 -13.06 6.52 -11.28
CA SER A 90 -12.03 5.67 -11.90
C SER A 90 -10.65 5.77 -11.22
N VAL A 91 -10.54 6.55 -10.13
CA VAL A 91 -9.25 6.87 -9.50
C VAL A 91 -9.28 6.52 -8.02
N PHE A 92 -8.34 5.68 -7.62
CA PHE A 92 -8.16 5.21 -6.25
C PHE A 92 -6.76 5.52 -5.77
N ILE A 93 -6.62 5.83 -4.48
CA ILE A 93 -5.35 6.15 -3.85
C ILE A 93 -5.13 5.30 -2.60
N SER A 94 -3.90 4.84 -2.38
CA SER A 94 -3.48 4.22 -1.12
C SER A 94 -2.04 4.61 -0.75
N PRO A 95 -1.74 4.82 0.54
CA PRO A 95 -0.36 4.99 1.01
C PRO A 95 0.42 3.67 1.06
N HIS A 96 -0.25 2.52 0.94
CA HIS A 96 0.36 1.21 1.15
C HIS A 96 1.05 0.65 -0.12
N PRO A 97 2.19 -0.06 0.03
CA PRO A 97 2.94 -0.63 -1.08
C PRO A 97 2.30 -1.94 -1.60
N PHE A 98 1.13 -1.85 -2.23
CA PHE A 98 0.42 -2.99 -2.84
C PHE A 98 0.66 -3.13 -4.35
N GLU A 99 1.80 -2.68 -4.85
CA GLU A 99 2.12 -2.68 -6.29
C GLU A 99 2.13 -4.10 -6.86
N LYS A 100 2.80 -5.07 -6.21
CA LYS A 100 2.89 -6.45 -6.71
C LYS A 100 1.51 -7.14 -6.81
N PRO A 101 0.67 -7.19 -5.76
CA PRO A 101 -0.64 -7.82 -5.85
C PRO A 101 -1.55 -7.18 -6.90
N ILE A 102 -1.48 -5.85 -7.05
CA ILE A 102 -2.28 -5.13 -8.04
C ILE A 102 -1.83 -5.48 -9.46
N LEU A 103 -0.52 -5.53 -9.71
CA LEU A 103 0.01 -5.92 -11.02
C LEU A 103 -0.34 -7.37 -11.37
N GLU A 104 -0.26 -8.29 -10.41
CA GLU A 104 -0.69 -9.68 -10.59
C GLU A 104 -2.18 -9.77 -10.92
N LEU A 105 -3.03 -9.03 -10.21
CA LEU A 105 -4.48 -8.98 -10.47
C LEU A 105 -4.76 -8.43 -11.87
N ILE A 106 -4.12 -7.33 -12.27
CA ILE A 106 -4.27 -6.75 -13.61
C ILE A 106 -3.85 -7.75 -14.69
N SER A 107 -2.76 -8.47 -14.46
CA SER A 107 -2.25 -9.50 -15.37
C SER A 107 -3.24 -10.66 -15.51
N LEU A 108 -3.74 -11.18 -14.39
CA LEU A 108 -4.69 -12.29 -14.33
C LEU A 108 -5.96 -12.01 -15.15
N TYR A 109 -6.47 -10.78 -15.07
CA TYR A 109 -7.68 -10.35 -15.79
C TYR A 109 -7.40 -9.74 -17.16
N SER A 110 -6.14 -9.74 -17.64
CA SER A 110 -5.71 -9.12 -18.90
C SER A 110 -6.17 -7.65 -19.04
N ALA A 111 -6.27 -6.94 -17.92
CA ALA A 111 -6.80 -5.58 -17.85
C ALA A 111 -5.71 -4.50 -17.98
N GLN A 112 -4.50 -4.90 -18.39
CA GLN A 112 -3.35 -4.04 -18.63
C GLN A 112 -3.64 -2.79 -19.47
N PRO A 113 -4.43 -2.85 -20.58
CA PRO A 113 -4.71 -1.63 -21.36
C PRO A 113 -5.63 -0.64 -20.64
N TYR A 114 -6.42 -1.12 -19.68
CA TYR A 114 -7.45 -0.32 -19.01
C TYR A 114 -7.01 0.19 -17.64
N VAL A 115 -6.04 -0.44 -16.99
CA VAL A 115 -5.60 -0.10 -15.64
C VAL A 115 -4.18 0.44 -15.66
N ARG A 116 -3.98 1.62 -15.08
CA ARG A 116 -2.69 2.27 -14.89
C ARG A 116 -2.42 2.47 -13.41
N VAL A 117 -1.25 2.02 -12.97
CA VAL A 117 -0.76 2.25 -11.61
C VAL A 117 0.31 3.34 -11.67
N VAL A 118 0.16 4.37 -10.84
CA VAL A 118 1.09 5.50 -10.75
C VAL A 118 1.59 5.58 -9.31
N THR A 119 2.91 5.59 -9.15
CA THR A 119 3.55 5.84 -7.86
C THR A 119 3.89 7.34 -7.79
N ALA A 120 3.23 8.06 -6.88
CA ALA A 120 3.41 9.49 -6.68
C ALA A 120 4.05 9.78 -5.32
N THR A 121 4.99 10.70 -5.27
CA THR A 121 5.63 11.17 -4.04
C THR A 121 4.87 12.31 -3.38
N ASN A 122 4.14 13.11 -4.17
CA ASN A 122 3.35 14.25 -3.69
C ASN A 122 1.99 14.26 -4.42
N ILE A 123 0.93 14.55 -3.68
CA ILE A 123 -0.44 14.66 -4.21
C ILE A 123 -1.09 15.92 -3.67
N ASP A 124 -1.87 16.59 -4.52
CA ASP A 124 -2.65 17.74 -4.12
C ASP A 124 -3.74 17.35 -3.11
N ASN A 125 -3.96 18.19 -2.09
CA ASN A 125 -4.90 17.93 -0.98
C ASN A 125 -4.53 16.77 -0.01
N GLU A 126 -3.22 16.55 0.20
CA GLU A 126 -2.68 15.56 1.15
C GLU A 126 -3.32 15.59 2.55
N THR A 127 -3.74 16.77 3.03
CA THR A 127 -4.29 16.94 4.39
C THR A 127 -5.62 16.22 4.59
N VAL A 128 -6.49 16.19 3.58
CA VAL A 128 -7.79 15.50 3.61
C VAL A 128 -7.59 13.99 3.53
N ILE A 129 -6.66 13.56 2.66
CA ILE A 129 -6.33 12.16 2.44
C ILE A 129 -5.68 11.58 3.70
N LYS A 130 -4.67 12.25 4.28
CA LYS A 130 -4.04 11.84 5.54
C LYS A 130 -5.04 11.74 6.68
N ARG A 131 -6.04 12.62 6.76
CA ARG A 131 -7.10 12.54 7.79
C ARG A 131 -7.99 11.30 7.63
N HIS A 132 -8.15 10.77 6.43
CA HIS A 132 -8.93 9.54 6.21
C HIS A 132 -8.15 8.28 6.58
N PHE A 133 -6.85 8.25 6.31
CA PHE A 133 -5.98 7.10 6.60
C PHE A 133 -5.44 7.07 8.04
N PHE A 134 -5.11 8.23 8.61
CA PHE A 134 -4.47 8.37 9.94
C PHE A 134 -5.43 8.90 11.01
N LYS A 135 -6.74 8.73 10.83
CA LYS A 135 -7.71 9.03 11.90
C LYS A 135 -7.52 8.02 13.04
N ARG A 136 -6.76 8.41 14.06
CA ARG A 136 -6.87 7.89 15.43
C ARG A 136 -8.12 8.44 16.08
#